data_AF-A0A914XIT3-F1
#
_entry.id   AF-A0A914XIT3-F1
#
_cell.length_a   1.000
_cell.length_b   1.000
_cell.length_c   1.000
_cell.angle_alpha   90.00
_cell.angle_beta   90.00
_cell.angle_gamma   90.00
#
_symmetry.space_group_name_H-M   'P 1'
#
loop_
_entity.id
_entity.type
_entity.pdbx_description
1 polymer ?
#
loop_
_entity_poly.entity_id
_entity_poly.type
_entity_poly.pdbx_seq_one_letter_code
_entity_poly.pdbx_strand_id
1 'polypeptide(L)'
;MILVAAAIIWLVRSRQKNTVDLSLSAVLTHTFHKSGEQICRIPQLDVNAPVIVKLLNTPKPLTCNQTEKNWAFVENGRFYIADEAVRIHGSIKCNHFRFWRVSDDELASDVISDVQNGSLIEKSDYFRAECNSKDKNKWSNLFATIVPDLSAIEKAKAAKKSTAATNLDVLILVFDSLSSLMFQRKLKKAYKFLVQDLEAVVLEGYNIVGDGTPQAMIPILTAQTELELPLTRKRYKNASYLNDVYPMIWRNFSKHGYVTMYAEDSAALGTFTYRLKGFNKQPTNHYMRTFFMQAEKEIKNRMCVGSEPQHVVHYFDL
;
A
#
# COMPACT_ATOMS: atom_id res chain seq x y z
N MET A 1 18.56 -18.04 3.82
CA MET A 1 19.02 -16.67 3.56
C MET A 1 17.97 -16.03 2.64
N ILE A 2 16.98 -15.37 3.23
CA ILE A 2 15.94 -14.66 2.47
C ILE A 2 16.57 -13.30 2.16
N LEU A 3 17.04 -13.12 0.93
CA LEU A 3 17.42 -11.81 0.43
C LEU A 3 16.14 -11.00 0.28
N VAL A 4 15.86 -10.15 1.25
CA VAL A 4 14.83 -9.12 1.12
C VAL A 4 15.39 -8.05 0.22
N ALA A 5 14.79 -7.86 -0.94
CA ALA A 5 15.09 -6.71 -1.77
C ALA A 5 13.78 -5.99 -2.03
N ALA A 6 13.79 -4.67 -1.96
CA ALA A 6 12.62 -3.86 -2.20
C ALA A 6 12.73 -3.31 -3.63
N ALA A 7 11.79 -3.64 -4.51
CA ALA A 7 11.60 -2.86 -5.72
C ALA A 7 10.70 -1.68 -5.36
N ILE A 8 11.20 -0.45 -5.57
CA ILE A 8 10.47 0.77 -5.26
C ILE A 8 10.19 1.50 -6.56
N ILE A 9 8.92 1.79 -6.80
CA ILE A 9 8.50 2.59 -7.94
C ILE A 9 7.91 3.88 -7.39
N TRP A 10 8.52 5.00 -7.77
CA TRP A 10 7.95 6.33 -7.56
C TRP A 10 7.17 6.73 -8.80
N LEU A 11 5.84 6.77 -8.69
CA LEU A 11 4.98 7.31 -9.74
C LEU A 11 4.50 8.68 -9.32
N VAL A 12 4.63 9.64 -10.23
CA VAL A 12 4.26 11.02 -10.03
C VAL A 12 3.23 11.39 -11.09
N ARG A 13 2.00 11.74 -10.67
CA ARG A 13 0.91 12.05 -11.60
C ARG A 13 0.57 13.54 -11.54
N SER A 14 0.59 14.20 -12.70
CA SER A 14 0.13 15.59 -12.86
C SER A 14 -1.37 15.65 -13.16
N ARG A 15 -2.08 16.59 -12.53
CA ARG A 15 -3.47 16.93 -12.88
C ARG A 15 -3.59 17.80 -14.13
N GLN A 16 -2.49 18.31 -14.67
CA GLN A 16 -2.47 19.11 -15.89
C GLN A 16 -1.77 18.35 -17.02
N LYS A 17 -2.33 18.40 -18.23
CA LYS A 17 -1.78 17.84 -19.48
C LYS A 17 -0.41 18.42 -19.90
N ASN A 18 0.21 19.25 -19.07
CA ASN A 18 1.53 19.78 -19.32
C ASN A 18 2.55 18.85 -18.68
N THR A 19 3.44 18.31 -19.52
CA THR A 19 4.68 17.64 -19.14
C THR A 19 5.43 18.53 -18.14
N VAL A 20 5.47 18.09 -16.87
CA VAL A 20 6.40 18.67 -15.91
C VAL A 20 7.76 18.09 -16.26
N ASP A 21 8.64 18.94 -16.78
CA ASP A 21 10.05 18.58 -16.99
C ASP A 21 10.67 18.29 -15.61
N LEU A 22 10.85 17.01 -15.32
CA LEU A 22 11.49 16.52 -14.09
C LEU A 22 13.01 16.46 -14.25
N SER A 23 13.60 17.22 -15.19
CA SER A 23 15.04 17.48 -15.23
C SER A 23 15.49 18.33 -14.02
N LEU A 24 15.26 17.84 -12.79
CA LEU A 24 16.03 18.29 -11.66
C LEU A 24 17.45 17.79 -11.89
N SER A 25 18.30 18.68 -12.40
CA SER A 25 19.74 18.53 -12.27
C SER A 25 20.04 18.39 -10.77
N ALA A 26 20.25 17.16 -10.32
CA ALA A 26 20.75 16.90 -8.98
C ALA A 26 22.16 17.48 -8.91
N VAL A 27 22.28 18.74 -8.52
CA VAL A 27 23.56 19.37 -8.19
C VAL A 27 24.01 18.74 -6.87
N LEU A 28 24.70 17.61 -6.97
CA LEU A 28 25.44 16.99 -5.88
C LEU A 28 26.69 17.83 -5.58
N THR A 29 26.52 18.99 -4.96
CA THR A 29 27.65 19.75 -4.39
C THR A 29 27.97 19.24 -2.98
N HIS A 30 28.52 18.02 -2.92
CA HIS A 30 29.33 17.59 -1.79
C HIS A 30 30.55 16.84 -2.32
N THR A 31 31.66 17.58 -2.44
CA THR A 31 32.99 17.06 -2.75
C THR A 31 33.49 16.26 -1.55
N PHE A 32 33.29 14.94 -1.57
CA PHE A 32 34.04 14.04 -0.71
C PHE A 32 35.49 14.03 -1.19
N HIS A 33 36.38 14.72 -0.50
CA HIS A 33 37.83 14.54 -0.67
C HIS A 33 38.20 13.11 -0.25
N LYS A 34 38.45 12.22 -1.23
CA LYS A 34 38.98 10.88 -1.00
C LYS A 34 40.48 10.88 -1.26
N SER A 35 41.29 10.54 -0.25
CA SER A 35 42.64 10.05 -0.47
C SER A 35 42.54 8.60 -0.97
N GLY A 36 43.08 8.32 -2.15
CA GLY A 36 43.05 7.01 -2.82
C GLY A 36 41.73 6.72 -3.55
N GLU A 37 41.79 6.63 -4.89
CA GLU A 37 40.64 6.28 -5.74
C GLU A 37 40.23 4.81 -5.56
N GLN A 38 39.46 4.50 -4.52
CA GLN A 38 38.62 3.31 -4.55
C GLN A 38 37.42 3.56 -5.46
N ILE A 39 37.55 3.12 -6.72
CA ILE A 39 36.47 3.11 -7.71
C ILE A 39 35.53 1.94 -7.39
N CYS A 40 34.29 2.25 -7.01
CA CYS A 40 33.24 1.25 -6.89
C CYS A 40 32.76 0.88 -8.30
N ARG A 41 33.10 -0.32 -8.78
CA ARG A 41 32.58 -0.86 -10.05
C ARG A 41 31.36 -1.73 -9.75
N ILE A 42 30.18 -1.25 -10.12
CA ILE A 42 28.94 -2.02 -9.99
C ILE A 42 28.99 -3.19 -10.99
N PRO A 43 28.78 -4.44 -10.53
CA PRO A 43 28.82 -5.60 -11.43
C PRO A 43 27.66 -5.54 -12.42
N GLN A 44 27.97 -5.72 -13.70
CA GLN A 44 26.97 -5.88 -14.76
C GLN A 44 26.54 -7.33 -14.81
N LEU A 45 25.32 -7.61 -14.34
CA LEU A 45 24.80 -8.96 -14.20
C LEU A 45 23.83 -9.27 -15.34
N ASP A 46 24.01 -10.43 -15.99
CA ASP A 46 23.09 -10.90 -17.03
C ASP A 46 21.72 -11.27 -16.42
N VAL A 47 20.70 -10.53 -16.85
CA VAL A 47 19.30 -10.76 -16.48
C VAL A 47 18.85 -12.17 -16.87
N ASN A 48 19.34 -12.75 -17.97
CA ASN A 48 18.93 -14.06 -18.45
C ASN A 48 20.01 -15.13 -18.30
N ALA A 49 20.93 -14.97 -17.35
CA ALA A 49 21.99 -15.93 -17.06
C ALA A 49 21.44 -17.38 -17.04
N PRO A 50 21.98 -18.31 -17.86
CA PRO A 50 21.40 -19.65 -18.04
C PRO A 50 21.23 -20.45 -16.74
N VAL A 51 22.12 -20.22 -15.77
CA VAL A 51 22.08 -20.85 -14.44
C VAL A 51 20.83 -20.41 -13.66
N ILE A 52 20.41 -19.16 -13.79
CA ILE A 52 19.24 -18.62 -13.08
C ILE A 52 17.95 -19.00 -13.79
N VAL A 53 17.89 -18.87 -15.12
CA VAL A 53 16.64 -19.11 -15.89
C VAL A 53 16.09 -20.51 -15.65
N LYS A 54 16.96 -21.52 -15.49
CA LYS A 54 16.57 -22.90 -15.16
C LYS A 54 15.89 -23.05 -13.79
N LEU A 55 16.10 -22.10 -12.88
CA LEU A 55 15.49 -22.09 -11.54
C LEU A 55 14.16 -21.34 -11.50
N LEU A 56 13.77 -20.68 -12.60
CA LEU A 56 12.58 -19.84 -12.65
C LEU A 56 11.37 -20.63 -13.14
N ASN A 57 10.33 -20.72 -12.30
CA ASN A 57 9.03 -21.29 -12.68
C ASN A 57 7.98 -20.19 -12.92
N THR A 58 7.13 -20.36 -13.93
CA THR A 58 6.00 -19.46 -14.17
C THR A 58 4.79 -19.98 -13.39
N PRO A 59 4.28 -19.24 -12.39
CA PRO A 59 3.08 -19.65 -11.66
C PRO A 59 1.86 -19.61 -12.59
N LYS A 60 0.87 -20.47 -12.32
CA LYS A 60 -0.44 -20.37 -12.97
C LYS A 60 -1.12 -19.07 -12.54
N PRO A 61 -1.96 -18.45 -13.40
CA PRO A 61 -2.78 -17.32 -13.00
C PRO A 61 -3.58 -17.65 -11.73
N LEU A 62 -3.65 -16.70 -10.81
CA LEU A 62 -4.40 -16.84 -9.57
C LEU A 62 -5.90 -16.84 -9.89
N THR A 63 -6.59 -17.93 -9.54
CA THR A 63 -8.04 -18.03 -9.63
C THR A 63 -8.61 -18.17 -8.22
N CYS A 64 -9.53 -17.28 -7.88
CA CYS A 64 -10.26 -17.34 -6.61
C CYS A 64 -11.48 -18.23 -6.84
N ASN A 65 -11.31 -19.53 -6.54
CA ASN A 65 -12.29 -20.58 -6.81
C ASN A 65 -13.51 -20.46 -5.89
N GLN A 66 -14.31 -19.41 -6.06
CA GLN A 66 -15.65 -19.34 -5.52
C GLN A 66 -16.65 -19.79 -6.59
N THR A 67 -17.66 -20.54 -6.15
CA THR A 67 -18.73 -21.06 -7.00
C THR A 67 -19.58 -19.96 -7.61
N GLU A 68 -19.52 -18.75 -7.06
CA GLU A 68 -20.29 -17.59 -7.47
C GLU A 68 -19.45 -16.31 -7.40
N LYS A 69 -19.84 -15.30 -8.18
CA LYS A 69 -19.27 -13.95 -8.12
C LYS A 69 -19.69 -13.23 -6.83
N ASN A 70 -19.01 -12.14 -6.52
CA ASN A 70 -19.37 -11.25 -5.41
C ASN A 70 -20.80 -10.69 -5.60
N TRP A 71 -21.63 -10.77 -4.56
CA TRP A 71 -23.01 -10.27 -4.61
C TRP A 71 -23.11 -8.74 -4.57
N ALA A 72 -22.04 -8.07 -4.18
CA ALA A 72 -22.00 -6.62 -4.05
C ALA A 72 -20.62 -6.08 -4.40
N PHE A 73 -20.59 -4.79 -4.76
CA PHE A 73 -19.40 -4.03 -5.09
C PHE A 73 -19.51 -2.60 -4.56
N VAL A 74 -18.39 -1.89 -4.48
CA VAL A 74 -18.36 -0.47 -4.14
C VAL A 74 -17.87 0.29 -5.36
N GLU A 75 -18.59 1.35 -5.74
CA GLU A 75 -18.18 2.23 -6.84
C GLU A 75 -18.42 3.68 -6.43
N ASN A 76 -17.41 4.54 -6.62
CA ASN A 76 -17.49 5.97 -6.29
C ASN A 76 -17.98 6.25 -4.85
N GLY A 77 -17.53 5.44 -3.88
CA GLY A 77 -17.90 5.57 -2.47
C GLY A 77 -19.32 5.11 -2.13
N ARG A 78 -20.02 4.43 -3.06
CA ARG A 78 -21.38 3.89 -2.84
C ARG A 78 -21.39 2.37 -2.93
N PHE A 79 -22.20 1.75 -2.09
CA PHE A 79 -22.41 0.31 -2.06
C PHE A 79 -23.50 -0.11 -3.03
N TYR A 80 -23.24 -1.12 -3.85
CA TYR A 80 -24.21 -1.66 -4.80
C TYR A 80 -24.34 -3.18 -4.67
N ILE A 81 -25.57 -3.68 -4.79
CA ILE A 81 -25.86 -5.10 -4.93
C ILE A 81 -25.87 -5.42 -6.43
N ALA A 82 -25.13 -6.44 -6.83
CA ALA A 82 -25.02 -6.84 -8.23
C ALA A 82 -26.36 -7.39 -8.76
N ASP A 83 -26.79 -6.89 -9.93
CA ASP A 83 -28.02 -7.33 -10.60
C ASP A 83 -28.03 -8.85 -10.85
N GLU A 84 -26.86 -9.43 -11.16
CA GLU A 84 -26.70 -10.87 -11.35
C GLU A 84 -27.06 -11.66 -10.08
N ALA A 85 -26.62 -11.19 -8.91
CA ALA A 85 -26.93 -11.83 -7.62
C ALA A 85 -28.42 -11.71 -7.29
N VAL A 86 -29.04 -10.55 -7.57
CA VAL A 86 -30.49 -10.37 -7.38
C VAL A 86 -31.30 -11.29 -8.32
N ARG A 87 -30.85 -11.48 -9.56
CA ARG A 87 -31.49 -12.39 -10.52
C ARG A 87 -31.43 -13.85 -10.06
N ILE A 88 -30.33 -14.26 -9.42
CA ILE A 88 -30.12 -15.65 -8.97
C ILE A 88 -30.84 -15.90 -7.64
N HIS A 89 -30.65 -15.00 -6.66
CA HIS A 89 -31.05 -15.21 -5.26
C HIS A 89 -32.34 -14.47 -4.86
N GLY A 90 -32.89 -13.66 -5.77
CA GLY A 90 -34.04 -12.81 -5.50
C GLY A 90 -33.67 -11.57 -4.68
N SER A 91 -34.60 -11.09 -3.87
CA SER A 91 -34.35 -9.92 -3.01
C SER A 91 -33.22 -10.21 -2.02
N ILE A 92 -32.23 -9.32 -2.00
CA ILE A 92 -31.06 -9.39 -1.12
C ILE A 92 -31.14 -8.21 -0.14
N LYS A 93 -30.90 -8.49 1.14
CA LYS A 93 -30.77 -7.49 2.21
C LYS A 93 -29.40 -7.59 2.84
N CYS A 94 -28.70 -6.47 2.99
CA CYS A 94 -27.35 -6.43 3.50
C CYS A 94 -27.25 -5.55 4.75
N ASN A 95 -26.39 -5.98 5.67
CA ASN A 95 -25.93 -5.20 6.81
C ASN A 95 -24.44 -4.90 6.63
N HIS A 96 -23.97 -3.74 7.11
CA HIS A 96 -22.55 -3.41 7.14
C HIS A 96 -22.02 -3.52 8.56
N PHE A 97 -21.11 -4.46 8.79
CA PHE A 97 -20.28 -4.50 9.98
C PHE A 97 -19.04 -3.63 9.71
N ARG A 98 -19.06 -2.37 10.15
CA ARG A 98 -17.93 -1.46 9.96
C ARG A 98 -16.95 -1.61 11.10
N PHE A 99 -15.69 -1.39 10.83
CA PHE A 99 -14.65 -1.44 11.84
C PHE A 99 -13.59 -0.37 11.59
N TRP A 100 -13.02 0.14 12.66
CA TRP A 100 -12.00 1.19 12.62
C TRP A 100 -10.95 0.97 13.69
N ARG A 101 -9.80 1.62 13.51
CA ARG A 101 -8.65 1.50 14.38
C ARG A 101 -8.90 2.13 15.75
N VAL A 102 -8.61 1.41 16.82
CA VAL A 102 -8.39 1.97 18.17
C VAL A 102 -6.89 2.07 18.43
N SER A 103 -6.17 0.97 18.20
CA SER A 103 -4.71 0.88 18.27
C SER A 103 -4.16 -0.02 17.16
N ASP A 104 -2.86 -0.29 17.12
CA ASP A 104 -2.29 -1.24 16.15
C ASP A 104 -2.64 -2.71 16.43
N ASP A 105 -3.25 -2.99 17.58
CA ASP A 105 -3.64 -4.33 18.05
C ASP A 105 -5.14 -4.45 18.33
N GLU A 106 -5.89 -3.34 18.30
CA GLU A 106 -7.32 -3.30 18.64
C GLU A 106 -8.16 -2.54 17.60
N LEU A 107 -9.29 -3.13 17.25
CA LEU A 107 -10.32 -2.55 16.38
C LEU A 107 -11.62 -2.37 17.17
N ALA A 108 -12.29 -1.25 16.95
CA ALA A 108 -13.69 -1.07 17.32
C ALA A 108 -14.57 -1.33 16.11
N SER A 109 -15.84 -1.63 16.35
CA SER A 109 -16.80 -1.95 15.30
C SER A 109 -18.22 -1.54 15.66
N ASP A 110 -19.02 -1.27 14.64
CA ASP A 110 -20.47 -1.13 14.73
C ASP A 110 -21.18 -1.81 13.56
N VAL A 111 -22.51 -1.83 13.63
CA VAL A 111 -23.36 -2.44 12.59
C VAL A 111 -24.34 -1.39 12.09
N ILE A 112 -24.44 -1.25 10.77
CA ILE A 112 -25.56 -0.62 10.10
C ILE A 112 -26.45 -1.71 9.51
N SER A 113 -27.70 -1.73 9.93
CA SER A 113 -28.71 -2.65 9.40
C SER A 113 -29.40 -2.08 8.17
N ASP A 114 -29.92 -2.97 7.32
CA ASP A 114 -30.78 -2.63 6.17
C ASP A 114 -30.15 -1.58 5.23
N VAL A 115 -28.89 -1.79 4.87
CA VAL A 115 -28.19 -0.93 3.91
C VAL A 115 -28.85 -1.04 2.53
N GLN A 116 -29.20 0.11 1.97
CA GLN A 116 -29.89 0.18 0.70
C GLN A 116 -28.91 0.15 -0.48
N ASN A 117 -29.39 -0.33 -1.62
CA ASN A 117 -28.62 -0.28 -2.86
C ASN A 117 -28.33 1.19 -3.23
N GLY A 118 -27.06 1.51 -3.50
CA GLY A 118 -26.57 2.86 -3.78
C GLY A 118 -26.30 3.72 -2.54
N SER A 119 -26.38 3.18 -1.31
CA SER A 119 -26.04 3.92 -0.09
C SER A 119 -24.59 4.40 -0.10
N LEU A 120 -24.37 5.63 0.38
CA LEU A 120 -23.02 6.18 0.56
C LEU A 120 -22.31 5.46 1.71
N ILE A 121 -21.04 5.13 1.51
CA ILE A 121 -20.19 4.62 2.59
C ILE A 121 -19.69 5.80 3.43
N GLU A 122 -19.96 5.72 4.73
CA GLU A 122 -19.61 6.77 5.69
C GLU A 122 -18.88 6.21 6.90
N LYS A 123 -18.09 7.08 7.54
CA LYS A 123 -17.39 6.89 8.83
C LYS A 123 -16.21 5.92 8.85
N SER A 124 -16.19 4.89 8.01
CA SER A 124 -15.05 3.97 7.93
C SER A 124 -14.71 3.59 6.49
N ASP A 125 -13.42 3.58 6.21
CA ASP A 125 -12.81 3.01 5.00
C ASP A 125 -13.09 1.50 4.86
N TYR A 126 -13.41 0.82 5.96
CA TYR A 126 -13.45 -0.65 5.99
C TYR A 126 -14.73 -1.18 6.63
N PHE A 127 -15.31 -2.17 5.97
CA PHE A 127 -16.49 -2.87 6.48
C PHE A 127 -16.61 -4.27 5.89
N ARG A 128 -17.37 -5.13 6.56
CA ARG A 128 -17.85 -6.40 6.03
C ARG A 128 -19.32 -6.23 5.66
N ALA A 129 -19.68 -6.55 4.42
CA ALA A 129 -21.08 -6.70 4.05
C ALA A 129 -21.53 -8.12 4.42
N GLU A 130 -22.67 -8.22 5.08
CA GLU A 130 -23.34 -9.48 5.38
C GLU A 130 -24.73 -9.45 4.78
N CYS A 131 -24.95 -10.25 3.75
CA CYS A 131 -26.15 -10.26 2.95
C CYS A 131 -26.93 -11.56 3.12
N ASN A 132 -28.25 -11.44 3.21
CA ASN A 132 -29.18 -12.55 3.23
C ASN A 132 -30.16 -12.40 2.07
N SER A 133 -30.41 -13.49 1.36
CA SER A 133 -31.30 -13.51 0.20
C SER A 133 -32.64 -14.18 0.50
N LYS A 134 -33.61 -13.98 -0.40
CA LYS A 134 -34.96 -14.57 -0.31
C LYS A 134 -34.93 -16.11 -0.33
N ASP A 135 -34.00 -16.70 -1.08
CA ASP A 135 -33.80 -18.16 -1.16
C ASP A 135 -33.05 -18.74 0.06
N LYS A 136 -32.81 -17.93 1.11
CA LYS A 136 -32.14 -18.26 2.38
C LYS A 136 -30.63 -18.51 2.26
N ASN A 137 -30.02 -18.20 1.11
CA ASN A 137 -28.57 -18.16 1.00
C ASN A 137 -28.00 -16.95 1.74
N LYS A 138 -26.73 -17.07 2.13
CA LYS A 138 -25.98 -16.04 2.82
C LYS A 138 -24.68 -15.78 2.09
N TRP A 139 -24.30 -14.52 2.05
CA TRP A 139 -23.05 -14.09 1.47
C TRP A 139 -22.41 -13.04 2.35
N SER A 140 -21.09 -13.08 2.47
CA SER A 140 -20.34 -12.02 3.13
C SER A 140 -19.03 -11.77 2.41
N ASN A 141 -18.60 -10.51 2.42
CA ASN A 141 -17.30 -10.13 1.91
C ASN A 141 -16.78 -8.88 2.63
N LEU A 142 -15.46 -8.77 2.69
CA LEU A 142 -14.77 -7.60 3.22
C LEU A 142 -14.54 -6.58 2.12
N PHE A 143 -14.72 -5.31 2.47
CA PHE A 143 -14.55 -4.17 1.57
C PHE A 143 -13.53 -3.21 2.16
N ALA A 144 -12.67 -2.71 1.28
CA ALA A 144 -11.80 -1.56 1.52
C ALA A 144 -12.16 -0.47 0.52
N THR A 145 -12.42 0.73 1.01
CA THR A 145 -12.74 1.92 0.22
C THR A 145 -12.05 3.12 0.86
N ILE A 146 -12.05 4.25 0.15
CA ILE A 146 -11.60 5.53 0.71
C ILE A 146 -12.81 6.38 1.03
N VAL A 147 -13.10 6.58 2.32
CA VAL A 147 -14.08 7.56 2.78
C VAL A 147 -13.37 8.91 2.91
N PRO A 148 -13.81 9.96 2.20
CA PRO A 148 -13.11 11.25 2.21
C PRO A 148 -12.94 11.83 3.62
N ASP A 149 -11.70 12.07 4.03
CA ASP A 149 -11.39 12.84 5.24
C ASP A 149 -11.61 14.33 4.97
N LEU A 150 -12.83 14.79 5.23
CA LEU A 150 -13.24 16.19 5.00
C LEU A 150 -12.33 17.18 5.72
N SER A 151 -11.86 16.82 6.93
CA SER A 151 -10.98 17.69 7.71
C SER A 151 -9.60 17.83 7.05
N ALA A 152 -9.07 16.74 6.47
CA ALA A 152 -7.82 16.77 5.72
C ALA A 152 -7.99 17.52 4.40
N ILE A 153 -9.12 17.36 3.72
CA ILE A 153 -9.45 18.08 2.49
C ILE A 153 -9.56 19.59 2.75
N GLU A 154 -10.19 20.00 3.85
CA GLU A 154 -10.28 21.41 4.23
C GLU A 154 -8.90 22.00 4.56
N LYS A 155 -8.09 21.28 5.34
CA LYS A 155 -6.70 21.66 5.61
C LYS A 155 -5.88 21.76 4.32
N ALA A 156 -6.07 20.82 3.39
CA ALA A 156 -5.41 20.82 2.09
C ALA A 156 -5.79 22.03 1.24
N LYS A 157 -7.07 22.42 1.24
CA LYS A 157 -7.55 23.63 0.55
C LYS A 157 -7.02 24.91 1.19
N ALA A 158 -6.90 24.93 2.52
CA ALA A 158 -6.40 26.08 3.26
C ALA A 158 -4.86 26.21 3.25
N ALA A 159 -4.14 25.14 2.92
CA ALA A 159 -2.69 25.14 2.89
C ALA A 159 -2.16 26.13 1.84
N LYS A 160 -1.32 27.07 2.27
CA LYS A 160 -0.61 27.97 1.35
C LYS A 160 0.40 27.16 0.55
N LYS A 161 0.08 26.93 -0.72
CA LYS A 161 1.00 26.27 -1.65
C LYS A 161 2.11 27.24 -2.01
N SER A 162 3.35 26.77 -1.89
CA SER A 162 4.50 27.51 -2.43
C SER A 162 4.29 27.73 -3.93
N THR A 163 4.77 28.85 -4.47
CA THR A 163 4.81 29.08 -5.92
C THR A 163 5.69 28.05 -6.64
N ALA A 164 6.60 27.39 -5.92
CA ALA A 164 7.42 26.28 -6.41
C ALA A 164 6.76 24.89 -6.25
N ALA A 165 5.52 24.81 -5.74
CA ALA A 165 4.84 23.51 -5.53
C ALA A 165 4.41 22.90 -6.87
N THR A 166 4.83 21.66 -7.12
CA THR A 166 4.52 20.94 -8.37
C THR A 166 3.06 20.47 -8.45
N ASN A 167 2.33 20.42 -7.33
CA ASN A 167 0.94 19.93 -7.25
C ASN A 167 0.75 18.49 -7.76
N LEU A 168 1.79 17.67 -7.67
CA LEU A 168 1.78 16.29 -8.14
C LEU A 168 1.33 15.35 -7.02
N ASP A 169 0.53 14.34 -7.37
CA ASP A 169 0.27 13.22 -6.47
C ASP A 169 1.48 12.27 -6.48
N VAL A 170 1.84 11.72 -5.33
CA VAL A 170 3.01 10.85 -5.15
C VAL A 170 2.57 9.47 -4.70
N LEU A 171 2.92 8.45 -5.47
CA LEU A 171 2.74 7.05 -5.13
C LEU A 171 4.11 6.38 -4.95
N ILE A 172 4.33 5.81 -3.77
CA ILE A 172 5.49 4.95 -3.47
C ILE A 172 4.98 3.52 -3.41
N LEU A 173 5.27 2.74 -4.45
CA LEU A 173 4.93 1.32 -4.51
C LEU A 173 6.16 0.48 -4.17
N VAL A 174 6.02 -0.40 -3.18
CA VAL A 174 7.12 -1.24 -2.68
C VAL A 174 6.73 -2.72 -2.76
N PHE A 175 7.67 -3.56 -3.21
CA PHE A 175 7.51 -5.02 -3.21
C PHE A 175 8.46 -5.69 -2.21
N ASP A 176 7.92 -6.47 -1.29
CA ASP A 176 8.67 -7.33 -0.38
C ASP A 176 8.52 -8.81 -0.85
N SER A 177 9.54 -9.59 -1.17
CA SER A 177 10.97 -9.34 -1.33
C SER A 177 11.40 -9.63 -2.79
N LEU A 178 11.78 -8.63 -3.58
CA LEU A 178 12.25 -8.76 -4.97
C LEU A 178 13.55 -7.99 -5.25
N SER A 179 14.55 -8.66 -5.82
CA SER A 179 15.75 -7.99 -6.36
C SER A 179 15.46 -7.31 -7.70
N SER A 180 16.26 -6.31 -8.07
CA SER A 180 16.14 -5.61 -9.37
C SER A 180 16.11 -6.60 -10.55
N LEU A 181 17.03 -7.56 -10.57
CA LEU A 181 17.06 -8.59 -11.61
C LEU A 181 15.83 -9.52 -11.56
N MET A 182 15.31 -9.85 -10.37
CA MET A 182 14.12 -10.68 -10.26
C MET A 182 12.87 -9.93 -10.74
N PHE A 183 12.76 -8.63 -10.45
CA PHE A 183 11.71 -7.77 -10.98
C PHE A 183 11.73 -7.76 -12.51
N GLN A 184 12.89 -7.54 -13.13
CA GLN A 184 13.05 -7.59 -14.59
C GLN A 184 12.69 -8.96 -15.18
N ARG A 185 13.02 -10.06 -14.49
CA ARG A 185 12.72 -11.43 -14.94
C ARG A 185 11.24 -11.80 -14.84
N LYS A 186 10.59 -11.49 -13.72
CA LYS A 186 9.24 -11.97 -13.37
C LYS A 186 8.14 -10.99 -13.74
N LEU A 187 8.45 -9.70 -13.73
CA LEU A 187 7.50 -8.63 -14.03
C LEU A 187 7.88 -7.93 -15.34
N LYS A 188 8.25 -8.70 -16.36
CA LYS A 188 8.70 -8.20 -17.69
C LYS A 188 7.74 -7.18 -18.29
N LYS A 189 6.43 -7.43 -18.21
CA LYS A 189 5.40 -6.51 -18.72
C LYS A 189 5.42 -5.19 -17.97
N ALA A 190 5.49 -5.24 -16.63
CA ALA A 190 5.55 -4.04 -15.80
C ALA A 190 6.86 -3.27 -16.04
N TYR A 191 8.01 -3.96 -16.06
CA TYR A 191 9.30 -3.32 -16.34
C TYR A 191 9.32 -2.65 -17.72
N LYS A 192 8.82 -3.33 -18.76
CA LYS A 192 8.68 -2.76 -20.10
C LYS A 192 7.80 -1.50 -20.07
N PHE A 193 6.63 -1.58 -19.43
CA PHE A 193 5.72 -0.45 -19.30
C PHE A 193 6.37 0.75 -18.58
N LEU A 194 7.05 0.50 -17.46
CA LEU A 194 7.75 1.54 -16.71
C LEU A 194 8.82 2.23 -17.55
N VAL A 195 9.69 1.46 -18.23
CA VAL A 195 10.84 2.02 -18.95
C VAL A 195 10.46 2.62 -20.30
N GLN A 196 9.56 1.97 -21.04
CA GLN A 196 9.25 2.35 -22.42
C GLN A 196 8.03 3.25 -22.54
N ASP A 197 7.00 3.03 -21.72
CA ASP A 197 5.74 3.77 -21.84
C ASP A 197 5.66 4.93 -20.85
N LEU A 198 6.25 4.81 -19.66
CA LEU A 198 6.33 5.88 -18.67
C LEU A 198 7.69 6.60 -18.63
N GLU A 199 8.68 6.13 -19.39
CA GLU A 199 10.04 6.68 -19.41
C GLU A 199 10.66 6.81 -17.99
N ALA A 200 10.38 5.82 -17.13
CA ALA A 200 10.81 5.84 -15.74
C ALA A 200 12.34 5.77 -15.62
N VAL A 201 12.89 6.55 -14.69
CA VAL A 201 14.31 6.53 -14.36
C VAL A 201 14.63 5.29 -13.52
N VAL A 202 15.48 4.41 -14.06
CA VAL A 202 15.94 3.20 -13.36
C VAL A 202 17.22 3.51 -12.57
N LEU A 203 17.17 3.35 -11.25
CA LEU A 203 18.32 3.53 -10.37
C LEU A 203 19.14 2.24 -10.29
N GLU A 204 20.00 1.99 -11.28
CA GLU A 204 20.76 0.73 -11.40
C GLU A 204 21.72 0.46 -10.23
N GLY A 205 22.20 1.51 -9.56
CA GLY A 205 23.10 1.42 -8.39
C GLY A 205 22.39 1.48 -7.03
N TYR A 206 21.05 1.48 -7.01
CA TYR A 206 20.30 1.54 -5.75
C TYR A 206 20.53 0.29 -4.90
N ASN A 207 20.79 0.49 -3.61
CA ASN A 207 20.95 -0.56 -2.62
C ASN A 207 20.20 -0.19 -1.35
N ILE A 208 19.64 -1.20 -0.68
CA ILE A 208 19.09 -1.06 0.67
C ILE A 208 20.23 -0.98 1.68
N VAL A 209 20.00 -0.27 2.79
CA VAL A 209 21.03 -0.06 3.83
C VAL A 209 20.96 -1.09 4.97
N GLY A 210 20.17 -2.16 4.79
CA GLY A 210 20.12 -3.30 5.69
C GLY A 210 19.22 -4.42 5.16
N ASP A 211 19.34 -5.60 5.73
CA ASP A 211 18.76 -6.86 5.22
C ASP A 211 17.27 -7.05 5.54
N GLY A 212 16.72 -6.31 6.52
CA GLY A 212 15.31 -6.43 6.89
C GLY A 212 14.45 -5.33 6.28
N THR A 213 13.16 -5.61 6.07
CA THR A 213 12.17 -4.65 5.58
C THR A 213 12.18 -3.33 6.37
N PRO A 214 12.25 -3.31 7.72
CA PRO A 214 12.37 -2.06 8.47
C PRO A 214 13.68 -1.30 8.15
N GLN A 215 14.80 -2.00 8.01
CA GLN A 215 16.09 -1.38 7.70
C GLN A 215 16.16 -0.84 6.28
N ALA A 216 15.37 -1.38 5.34
CA ALA A 216 15.18 -0.78 4.02
C ALA A 216 14.24 0.44 4.11
N MET A 217 13.07 0.27 4.72
CA MET A 217 11.98 1.25 4.69
C MET A 217 12.20 2.49 5.55
N ILE A 218 12.79 2.35 6.74
CA ILE A 218 13.04 3.48 7.64
C ILE A 218 13.85 4.57 6.92
N PRO A 219 15.05 4.29 6.36
CA PRO A 219 15.83 5.29 5.62
C PRO A 219 15.10 5.94 4.46
N ILE A 220 14.31 5.18 3.69
CA ILE A 220 13.53 5.73 2.58
C ILE A 220 12.51 6.76 3.10
N LEU A 221 11.91 6.48 4.25
CA LEU A 221 10.81 7.26 4.79
C LEU A 221 11.23 8.32 5.82
N THR A 222 12.46 8.28 6.33
CA THR A 222 12.95 9.21 7.37
C THR A 222 14.27 9.89 7.02
N ALA A 223 14.95 9.45 5.95
CA ALA A 223 16.33 9.81 5.62
C ALA A 223 17.37 9.44 6.71
N GLN A 224 17.01 8.54 7.64
CA GLN A 224 17.89 8.08 8.73
C GLN A 224 17.78 6.56 8.89
N THR A 225 18.83 5.92 9.37
CA THR A 225 18.83 4.49 9.70
C THR A 225 18.13 4.22 11.03
N GLU A 226 17.74 2.96 11.28
CA GLU A 226 17.19 2.53 12.57
C GLU A 226 18.14 2.83 13.74
N LEU A 227 19.46 2.83 13.49
CA LEU A 227 20.50 3.07 14.51
C LEU A 227 20.66 4.55 14.89
N GLU A 228 20.37 5.46 13.96
CA GLU A 228 20.43 6.91 14.18
C GLU A 228 19.18 7.43 14.90
N LEU A 229 18.08 6.69 14.82
CA LEU A 229 16.79 7.06 15.38
C LEU A 229 16.58 6.50 16.80
N PRO A 230 15.69 7.11 17.60
CA PRO A 230 15.37 6.61 18.94
C PRO A 230 14.84 5.16 18.94
N LEU A 231 15.00 4.47 20.07
CA LEU A 231 14.61 3.08 20.23
C LEU A 231 13.09 2.87 20.10
N THR A 232 12.67 2.13 19.08
CA THR A 232 11.24 1.76 18.86
C THR A 232 10.99 0.26 18.87
N ARG A 233 12.02 -0.58 19.10
CA ARG A 233 11.90 -2.04 19.12
C ARG A 233 11.07 -2.51 20.32
N LYS A 234 9.90 -3.13 20.08
CA LYS A 234 8.91 -3.45 21.12
C LYS A 234 9.37 -4.42 22.20
N ARG A 235 10.46 -5.17 21.95
CA ARG A 235 11.10 -6.04 22.95
C ARG A 235 11.71 -5.29 24.13
N TYR A 236 11.96 -3.99 23.99
CA TYR A 236 12.50 -3.15 25.06
C TYR A 236 11.37 -2.39 25.75
N LYS A 237 11.34 -2.46 27.09
CA LYS A 237 10.28 -1.83 27.90
C LYS A 237 10.16 -0.32 27.69
N ASN A 238 11.29 0.36 27.45
CA ASN A 238 11.38 1.80 27.27
C ASN A 238 11.30 2.26 25.79
N ALA A 239 10.87 1.40 24.87
CA ALA A 239 10.72 1.78 23.47
C ALA A 239 9.64 2.86 23.27
N SER A 240 9.87 3.80 22.35
CA SER A 240 8.88 4.81 21.93
C SER A 240 8.03 4.33 20.77
N TYR A 241 6.86 4.94 20.56
CA TYR A 241 6.05 4.72 19.36
C TYR A 241 6.65 5.49 18.18
N LEU A 242 6.55 4.94 16.96
CA LEU A 242 7.24 5.51 15.80
C LEU A 242 6.77 6.93 15.48
N ASN A 243 5.48 7.22 15.57
CA ASN A 243 4.94 8.55 15.25
C ASN A 243 5.41 9.65 16.22
N ASP A 244 5.91 9.30 17.40
CA ASP A 244 6.40 10.26 18.39
C ASP A 244 7.86 10.65 18.12
N VAL A 245 8.65 9.74 17.55
CA VAL A 245 10.12 9.91 17.45
C VAL A 245 10.68 9.86 16.03
N TYR A 246 9.98 9.27 15.05
CA TYR A 246 10.48 9.14 13.68
C TYR A 246 9.98 10.31 12.80
N PRO A 247 10.87 10.95 12.02
CA PRO A 247 10.51 12.04 11.13
C PRO A 247 9.96 11.50 9.80
N MET A 248 8.87 10.73 9.88
CA MET A 248 8.29 10.06 8.72
C MET A 248 7.86 11.06 7.62
N ILE A 249 8.19 10.76 6.38
CA ILE A 249 8.03 11.66 5.22
C ILE A 249 6.56 12.07 5.00
N TRP A 250 5.61 11.19 5.29
CA TRP A 250 4.19 11.52 5.19
C TRP A 250 3.77 12.67 6.09
N ARG A 251 4.47 12.93 7.21
CA ARG A 251 4.21 14.11 8.06
C ARG A 251 4.49 15.41 7.29
N ASN A 252 5.53 15.42 6.46
CA ASN A 252 5.83 16.56 5.60
C ASN A 252 4.76 16.73 4.53
N PHE A 253 4.33 15.64 3.89
CA PHE A 253 3.21 15.66 2.94
C PHE A 253 1.93 16.19 3.60
N SER A 254 1.52 15.66 4.75
CA SER A 254 0.33 16.13 5.48
C SER A 254 0.42 17.62 5.84
N LYS A 255 1.60 18.09 6.27
CA LYS A 255 1.83 19.52 6.58
C LYS A 255 1.64 20.43 5.36
N HIS A 256 1.89 19.92 4.16
CA HIS A 256 1.73 20.64 2.89
C HIS A 256 0.38 20.35 2.21
N GLY A 257 -0.59 19.80 2.94
CA GLY A 257 -1.96 19.64 2.44
C GLY A 257 -2.17 18.40 1.57
N TYR A 258 -1.34 17.37 1.70
CA TYR A 258 -1.61 16.08 1.07
C TYR A 258 -2.51 15.22 1.96
N VAL A 259 -3.47 14.54 1.34
CA VAL A 259 -4.16 13.39 1.95
C VAL A 259 -3.23 12.19 1.80
N THR A 260 -2.96 11.51 2.90
CA THR A 260 -1.91 10.48 2.97
C THR A 260 -2.50 9.09 3.19
N MET A 261 -1.88 8.09 2.57
CA MET A 261 -2.22 6.69 2.77
C MET A 261 -0.97 5.87 3.02
N TYR A 262 -1.06 4.92 3.95
CA TYR A 262 -0.05 3.89 4.16
C TYR A 262 -0.74 2.53 4.17
N ALA A 263 -0.28 1.63 3.31
CA ALA A 263 -0.89 0.33 3.10
C ALA A 263 0.16 -0.76 2.96
N GLU A 264 -0.04 -1.84 3.71
CA GLU A 264 0.70 -3.09 3.63
C GLU A 264 -0.32 -4.21 3.55
N ASP A 265 0.02 -5.31 2.88
CA ASP A 265 -0.85 -6.47 2.64
C ASP A 265 -0.83 -7.52 3.77
N SER A 266 -0.21 -7.18 4.90
CA SER A 266 -0.07 -8.06 6.06
C SER A 266 -0.07 -7.29 7.37
N ALA A 267 -1.06 -7.55 8.22
CA ALA A 267 -1.09 -6.99 9.57
C ALA A 267 -0.18 -7.77 10.51
N ALA A 268 -0.13 -9.10 10.41
CA ALA A 268 0.72 -9.94 11.26
C ALA A 268 2.23 -9.67 11.06
N LEU A 269 2.65 -9.33 9.85
CA LEU A 269 4.06 -9.11 9.48
C LEU A 269 4.38 -7.66 9.09
N GLY A 270 3.53 -6.71 9.48
CA GLY A 270 3.69 -5.30 9.08
C GLY A 270 5.05 -4.72 9.46
N THR A 271 5.65 -3.95 8.55
CA THR A 271 7.02 -3.41 8.64
C THR A 271 7.28 -2.72 9.99
N PHE A 272 6.32 -1.91 10.45
CA PHE A 272 6.49 -1.09 11.66
C PHE A 272 5.84 -1.66 12.93
N THR A 273 5.20 -2.82 12.84
CA THR A 273 4.40 -3.39 13.94
C THR A 273 4.84 -4.80 14.33
N TYR A 274 5.53 -5.51 13.43
CA TYR A 274 6.05 -6.85 13.70
C TYR A 274 7.17 -6.84 14.76
N ARG A 275 8.22 -6.04 14.58
CA ARG A 275 9.35 -5.92 15.54
C ARG A 275 9.41 -4.59 16.28
N LEU A 276 8.80 -3.56 15.72
CA LEU A 276 8.77 -2.23 16.31
C LEU A 276 7.44 -2.02 17.05
N LYS A 277 7.38 -0.99 17.89
CA LYS A 277 6.25 -0.69 18.78
C LYS A 277 5.01 -0.22 18.03
N GLY A 278 5.11 0.01 16.73
CA GLY A 278 4.01 0.55 15.94
C GLY A 278 3.70 2.00 16.29
N PHE A 279 2.45 2.35 16.10
CA PHE A 279 1.93 3.69 16.22
C PHE A 279 0.88 3.74 17.34
N ASN A 280 0.95 4.75 18.21
CA ASN A 280 -0.13 5.00 19.19
C ASN A 280 -1.24 5.88 18.62
N LYS A 281 -0.99 6.54 17.48
CA LYS A 281 -1.93 7.34 16.70
C LYS A 281 -1.91 6.87 15.26
N GLN A 282 -3.01 7.04 14.53
CA GLN A 282 -3.03 6.65 13.12
C GLN A 282 -1.96 7.44 12.34
N PRO A 283 -1.06 6.77 11.58
CA PRO A 283 0.10 7.44 11.00
C PRO A 283 -0.23 8.31 9.78
N THR A 284 -1.31 7.99 9.06
CA THR A 284 -1.77 8.63 7.81
C THR A 284 -3.30 8.79 7.83
N ASN A 285 -3.87 9.51 6.86
CA ASN A 285 -5.35 9.66 6.77
C ASN A 285 -6.05 8.33 6.52
N HIS A 286 -5.48 7.50 5.65
CA HIS A 286 -5.95 6.15 5.37
C HIS A 286 -4.88 5.13 5.76
N TYR A 287 -5.25 4.10 6.53
CA TYR A 287 -4.30 3.11 7.04
C TYR A 287 -4.82 1.68 6.88
N MET A 288 -4.32 0.99 5.85
CA MET A 288 -4.87 -0.31 5.41
C MET A 288 -4.62 -1.45 6.39
N ARG A 289 -3.73 -1.28 7.38
CA ARG A 289 -3.54 -2.27 8.45
C ARG A 289 -4.86 -2.65 9.09
N THR A 290 -5.78 -1.70 9.27
CA THR A 290 -7.11 -1.93 9.84
C THR A 290 -7.89 -2.97 9.06
N PHE A 291 -7.87 -2.91 7.73
CA PHE A 291 -8.45 -3.94 6.87
C PHE A 291 -7.80 -5.30 7.11
N PHE A 292 -6.47 -5.36 7.04
CA PHE A 292 -5.74 -6.63 7.16
C PHE A 292 -5.84 -7.28 8.54
N MET A 293 -6.00 -6.49 9.61
CA MET A 293 -6.28 -7.02 10.95
C MET A 293 -7.60 -7.80 11.01
N GLN A 294 -8.61 -7.40 10.22
CA GLN A 294 -9.86 -8.13 10.12
C GLN A 294 -9.76 -9.26 9.10
N ALA A 295 -9.18 -8.99 7.92
CA ALA A 295 -9.03 -9.95 6.85
C ALA A 295 -8.24 -11.19 7.29
N GLU A 296 -7.16 -11.03 8.05
CA GLU A 296 -6.36 -12.17 8.54
C GLU A 296 -7.10 -13.07 9.55
N LYS A 297 -8.18 -12.57 10.17
CA LYS A 297 -9.02 -13.37 11.07
C LYS A 297 -10.08 -14.19 10.33
N GLU A 298 -10.47 -13.75 9.13
CA GLU A 298 -11.68 -14.25 8.45
C GLU A 298 -11.39 -14.91 7.10
N ILE A 299 -10.42 -14.37 6.36
CA ILE A 299 -10.07 -14.84 5.02
C ILE A 299 -9.08 -16.00 5.16
N LYS A 300 -9.53 -17.20 4.81
CA LYS A 300 -8.69 -18.41 4.81
C LYS A 300 -7.62 -18.38 3.73
N ASN A 301 -7.97 -17.95 2.52
CA ASN A 301 -7.03 -17.79 1.41
C ASN A 301 -6.67 -16.32 1.26
N ARG A 302 -5.53 -15.91 1.84
CA ARG A 302 -5.07 -14.51 1.83
C ARG A 302 -4.94 -13.91 0.43
N MET A 303 -4.82 -14.73 -0.61
CA MET A 303 -4.70 -14.27 -2.01
C MET A 303 -6.04 -13.84 -2.62
N CYS A 304 -7.17 -14.06 -1.95
CA CYS A 304 -8.51 -13.84 -2.49
C CYS A 304 -9.40 -13.10 -1.50
N VAL A 305 -10.16 -12.12 -1.99
CA VAL A 305 -11.21 -11.43 -1.24
C VAL A 305 -12.53 -11.73 -1.94
N GLY A 306 -13.33 -12.61 -1.35
CA GLY A 306 -14.48 -13.19 -2.04
C GLY A 306 -14.03 -14.00 -3.27
N SER A 307 -14.66 -13.72 -4.40
CA SER A 307 -14.39 -14.34 -5.70
C SER A 307 -13.27 -13.67 -6.51
N GLU A 308 -12.63 -12.64 -5.95
CA GLU A 308 -11.65 -11.81 -6.67
C GLU A 308 -10.24 -11.94 -6.09
N PRO A 309 -9.20 -11.88 -6.93
CA PRO A 309 -7.83 -11.80 -6.45
C PRO A 309 -7.63 -10.55 -5.60
N GLN A 310 -6.99 -10.72 -4.45
CA GLN A 310 -6.69 -9.64 -3.50
C GLN A 310 -5.97 -8.45 -4.17
N HIS A 311 -5.03 -8.73 -5.08
CA HIS A 311 -4.30 -7.69 -5.81
C HIS A 311 -5.15 -6.92 -6.84
N VAL A 312 -6.33 -7.41 -7.19
CA VAL A 312 -7.28 -6.65 -8.03
C VAL A 312 -8.08 -5.71 -7.14
N VAL A 313 -8.59 -6.22 -6.02
CA VAL A 313 -9.43 -5.46 -5.08
C VAL A 313 -8.68 -4.28 -4.44
N HIS A 314 -7.38 -4.41 -4.16
CA HIS A 314 -6.66 -3.38 -3.38
C HIS A 314 -5.82 -2.38 -4.21
N TYR A 315 -5.62 -2.62 -5.50
CA TYR A 315 -4.76 -1.76 -6.34
C TYR A 315 -5.51 -0.96 -7.41
N PHE A 316 -6.76 -1.31 -7.74
CA PHE A 316 -7.49 -0.69 -8.86
C PHE A 316 -8.59 0.30 -8.46
N ASP A 317 -8.95 0.36 -7.17
CA ASP A 317 -10.00 1.25 -6.63
C ASP A 317 -9.45 2.40 -5.75
N LEU A 318 -8.15 2.72 -5.87
CA LEU A 318 -7.47 3.84 -5.19
C LEU A 318 -7.24 5.04 -6.14
#